data_AF-C5LQG5-F1
#
_entry.id   AF-C5LQG5-F1
#
_cell.length_a   1.000
_cell.length_b   1.000
_cell.length_c   1.000
_cell.angle_alpha   90.00
_cell.angle_beta   90.00
_cell.angle_gamma   90.00
#
_symmetry.space_group_name_H-M   'P 1'
#
loop_
_entity.id
_entity.type
_entity.pdbx_description
1 polymer ?
#
loop_
_entity_poly.entity_id
_entity_poly.type
_entity_poly.pdbx_seq_one_letter_code
_entity_poly.pdbx_strand_id
1 'polypeptide(L)'
;TRREVTSGFTVRAEVARRANERGLDALYEKLIGDNNDLVPFIERLIDIISLDRRISWAFEDRDIETLQEGLLYYFSDVLGGPLTYKGKNLSAIHRPLELNDFHFDAFLMDIERTLSSVGVDDDTVDEVIVILEPQRASILSGQKKKFESGARIVDGKNLLDRIGGEMTIEAVVDTMFSALQSDPRVKFFFHLDASRIRQIKIRLVQLLVGASGGPKLYEIARLKPAHFHHNITDFHFDALCENLRVSCEVTDITPAFTDELMETIEKLRQEITSG
;
A
#
# COMPACT_ATOMS: atom_id res chain seq x y z
N THR A 1 -3.07 8.68 13.86
CA THR A 1 -4.01 8.43 12.75
C THR A 1 -3.48 9.08 11.47
N ARG A 2 -3.77 8.55 10.26
CA ARG A 2 -3.33 9.18 8.99
C ARG A 2 -3.68 10.68 8.92
N ARG A 3 -4.78 11.08 9.58
CA ARG A 3 -5.20 12.49 9.74
C ARG A 3 -4.20 13.36 10.50
N GLU A 4 -3.61 12.87 11.58
CA GLU A 4 -2.60 13.58 12.38
C GLU A 4 -1.25 13.64 11.65
N VAL A 5 -0.89 12.57 10.94
CA VAL A 5 0.29 12.54 10.05
C VAL A 5 0.10 13.52 8.90
N THR A 6 -1.08 13.54 8.26
CA THR A 6 -1.37 14.47 7.18
C THR A 6 -1.47 15.92 7.66
N SER A 7 -2.05 16.21 8.84
CA SER A 7 -2.13 17.59 9.33
C SER A 7 -0.76 18.14 9.74
N GLY A 8 0.06 17.31 10.40
CA GLY A 8 1.45 17.65 10.71
C GLY A 8 2.28 17.81 9.43
N PHE A 9 2.10 16.92 8.46
CA PHE A 9 2.71 17.03 7.13
C PHE A 9 2.25 18.30 6.39
N THR A 10 0.98 18.70 6.45
CA THR A 10 0.53 19.89 5.70
C THR A 10 1.14 21.17 6.26
N VAL A 11 1.26 21.27 7.58
CA VAL A 11 1.90 22.42 8.25
C VAL A 11 3.40 22.44 7.97
N ARG A 12 4.09 21.31 8.11
CA ARG A 12 5.52 21.18 7.78
C ARG A 12 5.80 21.40 6.30
N ALA A 13 4.96 20.89 5.41
CA ALA A 13 5.05 21.11 3.97
C ALA A 13 4.89 22.58 3.59
N GLU A 14 3.98 23.33 4.24
CA GLU A 14 3.84 24.76 3.98
C GLU A 14 5.02 25.57 4.54
N VAL A 15 5.61 25.16 5.67
CA VAL A 15 6.83 25.77 6.22
C VAL A 15 8.04 25.48 5.34
N ALA A 16 8.25 24.22 4.94
CA ALA A 16 9.29 23.79 4.01
C ALA A 16 9.16 24.47 2.65
N ARG A 17 7.93 24.62 2.12
CA ARG A 17 7.68 25.32 0.85
C ARG A 17 8.07 26.80 0.91
N ARG A 18 7.89 27.46 2.07
CA ARG A 18 8.34 28.84 2.29
C ARG A 18 9.85 28.94 2.51
N ALA A 19 10.47 27.93 3.13
CA ALA A 19 11.94 27.85 3.24
C ALA A 19 12.61 27.67 1.86
N ASN A 20 11.96 26.90 0.97
CA ASN A 20 12.41 26.66 -0.41
C ASN A 20 12.36 27.91 -1.32
N GLU A 21 11.81 29.04 -0.85
CA GLU A 21 11.96 30.34 -1.52
C GLU A 21 13.43 30.82 -1.54
N ARG A 22 14.30 30.21 -0.72
CA ARG A 22 15.76 30.43 -0.73
C ARG A 22 16.52 29.59 -1.78
N GLY A 23 15.83 28.68 -2.48
CA GLY A 23 16.38 27.83 -3.55
C GLY A 23 16.87 26.46 -3.08
N LEU A 24 16.66 25.42 -3.92
CA LEU A 24 17.04 24.03 -3.66
C LEU A 24 18.55 23.86 -3.42
N ASP A 25 19.39 24.65 -4.09
CA ASP A 25 20.85 24.62 -3.92
C ASP A 25 21.26 24.77 -2.44
N ALA A 26 20.55 25.59 -1.67
CA ALA A 26 20.81 25.75 -0.23
C ALA A 26 20.44 24.51 0.59
N LEU A 27 19.47 23.71 0.14
CA LEU A 27 19.10 22.44 0.79
C LEU A 27 20.16 21.36 0.52
N TYR A 28 20.66 21.27 -0.71
CA TYR A 28 21.74 20.35 -1.06
C TYR A 28 22.99 20.62 -0.21
N GLU A 29 23.40 21.88 -0.08
CA GLU A 29 24.56 22.29 0.74
C GLU A 29 24.39 21.92 2.22
N LYS A 30 23.18 22.08 2.79
CA LYS A 30 22.90 21.61 4.17
C LYS A 30 23.06 20.09 4.31
N LEU A 31 22.70 19.33 3.28
CA LEU A 31 22.65 17.87 3.32
C LEU A 31 24.04 17.24 3.20
N ILE A 32 24.93 17.83 2.39
CA ILE A 32 26.32 17.37 2.27
C ILE A 32 27.18 17.84 3.46
N GLY A 33 26.83 18.99 4.07
CA GLY A 33 27.56 19.57 5.19
C GLY A 33 29.08 19.65 4.94
N ASP A 34 29.88 19.33 5.95
CA ASP A 34 31.35 19.35 5.85
C ASP A 34 31.93 18.24 4.95
N ASN A 35 31.15 17.21 4.61
CA ASN A 35 31.60 16.09 3.78
C ASN A 35 31.74 16.50 2.30
N ASN A 36 31.06 17.57 1.87
CA ASN A 36 31.02 18.05 0.49
C ASN A 36 30.55 17.02 -0.55
N ASP A 37 29.96 15.89 -0.14
CA ASP A 37 29.39 14.89 -1.02
C ASP A 37 28.15 14.19 -0.40
N LEU A 38 27.37 13.53 -1.27
CA LEU A 38 26.19 12.75 -0.88
C LEU A 38 26.51 11.26 -0.64
N VAL A 39 27.73 10.80 -0.94
CA VAL A 39 28.06 9.37 -0.92
C VAL A 39 27.79 8.72 0.45
N PRO A 40 28.21 9.30 1.59
CA PRO A 40 27.92 8.75 2.91
C PRO A 40 26.42 8.62 3.20
N PHE A 41 25.62 9.58 2.74
CA PHE A 41 24.16 9.52 2.86
C PHE A 41 23.58 8.34 2.06
N ILE A 42 24.04 8.14 0.82
CA ILE A 42 23.57 7.05 -0.04
C ILE A 42 23.98 5.68 0.51
N GLU A 43 25.23 5.52 0.94
CA GLU A 43 25.71 4.28 1.55
C GLU A 43 24.89 3.93 2.81
N ARG A 44 24.65 4.93 3.66
CA ARG A 44 23.85 4.75 4.87
C ARG A 44 22.39 4.40 4.57
N LEU A 45 21.82 5.00 3.52
CA LEU A 45 20.46 4.71 3.08
C LEU A 45 20.34 3.26 2.61
N ILE A 46 21.29 2.78 1.81
CA ILE A 46 21.32 1.40 1.32
C ILE A 46 21.42 0.42 2.50
N ASP A 47 22.28 0.69 3.48
CA ASP A 47 22.39 -0.12 4.70
C ASP A 47 21.04 -0.23 5.43
N ILE A 48 20.35 0.89 5.63
CA ILE A 48 19.05 0.91 6.34
C ILE A 48 17.98 0.15 5.55
N ILE A 49 17.88 0.38 4.24
CA ILE A 49 16.92 -0.29 3.36
C ILE A 49 17.16 -1.81 3.34
N SER A 50 18.43 -2.24 3.33
CA SER A 50 18.78 -3.67 3.32
C SER A 50 18.29 -4.42 4.57
N LEU A 51 18.08 -3.71 5.68
CA LEU A 51 17.58 -4.24 6.93
C LEU A 51 16.05 -4.10 7.08
N ASP A 52 15.41 -3.26 6.28
CA ASP A 52 13.96 -3.06 6.33
C ASP A 52 13.20 -4.12 5.52
N ARG A 53 12.75 -5.16 6.22
CA ARG A 53 11.93 -6.25 5.66
C ARG A 53 10.67 -5.79 4.92
N ARG A 54 10.20 -4.55 5.13
CA ARG A 54 9.04 -4.00 4.40
C ARG A 54 9.36 -3.74 2.93
N ILE A 55 10.60 -3.43 2.60
CA ILE A 55 11.02 -2.98 1.26
C ILE A 55 12.31 -3.64 0.74
N SER A 56 13.09 -4.31 1.57
CA SER A 56 14.39 -4.92 1.21
C SER A 56 14.28 -5.88 0.02
N TRP A 57 13.17 -6.61 -0.10
CA TRP A 57 12.87 -7.52 -1.20
C TRP A 57 12.90 -6.86 -2.59
N ALA A 58 12.66 -5.54 -2.67
CA ALA A 58 12.70 -4.81 -3.93
C ALA A 58 14.13 -4.63 -4.47
N PHE A 59 15.13 -4.91 -3.63
CA PHE A 59 16.56 -4.71 -3.89
C PHE A 59 17.37 -6.02 -3.91
N GLU A 60 16.77 -7.15 -3.53
CA GLU A 60 17.34 -8.48 -3.70
C GLU A 60 17.64 -8.70 -5.20
N ASP A 61 18.89 -9.03 -5.55
CA ASP A 61 19.39 -9.16 -6.93
C ASP A 61 19.64 -7.85 -7.72
N ARG A 62 19.81 -6.71 -7.04
CA ARG A 62 20.30 -5.48 -7.68
C ARG A 62 21.82 -5.37 -7.56
N ASP A 63 22.43 -4.91 -8.64
CA ASP A 63 23.82 -4.45 -8.60
C ASP A 63 23.88 -3.19 -7.72
N ILE A 64 24.58 -3.32 -6.59
CA ILE A 64 24.70 -2.27 -5.58
C ILE A 64 25.43 -1.05 -6.12
N GLU A 65 26.44 -1.23 -6.99
CA GLU A 65 27.18 -0.11 -7.57
C GLU A 65 26.27 0.72 -8.48
N THR A 66 25.53 0.06 -9.37
CA THR A 66 24.53 0.72 -10.24
C THR A 66 23.42 1.39 -9.42
N LEU A 67 22.96 0.76 -8.33
CA LEU A 67 21.94 1.32 -7.45
C LEU A 67 22.46 2.58 -6.74
N GLN A 68 23.66 2.52 -6.17
CA GLN A 68 24.31 3.63 -5.48
C GLN A 68 24.51 4.81 -6.43
N GLU A 69 25.02 4.58 -7.64
CA GLU A 69 25.15 5.62 -8.67
C GLU A 69 23.78 6.22 -9.01
N GLY A 70 22.77 5.38 -9.28
CA GLY A 70 21.42 5.85 -9.61
C GLY A 70 20.81 6.74 -8.53
N LEU A 71 20.93 6.34 -7.25
CA LEU A 71 20.44 7.12 -6.12
C LEU A 71 21.24 8.41 -5.94
N LEU A 72 22.57 8.38 -6.06
CA LEU A 72 23.42 9.57 -5.97
C LEU A 72 23.01 10.65 -6.97
N TYR A 73 22.88 10.27 -8.25
CA TYR A 73 22.45 11.19 -9.30
C TYR A 73 21.03 11.69 -9.07
N TYR A 74 20.12 10.81 -8.64
CA TYR A 74 18.72 11.18 -8.37
C TYR A 74 18.58 12.18 -7.23
N PHE A 75 19.20 11.90 -6.08
CA PHE A 75 19.12 12.78 -4.91
C PHE A 75 19.85 14.09 -5.14
N SER A 76 21.00 14.08 -5.82
CA SER A 76 21.64 15.33 -6.24
C SER A 76 20.69 16.18 -7.08
N ASP A 77 20.12 15.64 -8.15
CA ASP A 77 19.27 16.42 -9.07
C ASP A 77 17.99 16.95 -8.40
N VAL A 78 17.32 16.10 -7.60
CA VAL A 78 16.07 16.46 -6.92
C VAL A 78 16.28 17.49 -5.80
N LEU A 79 17.44 17.46 -5.14
CA LEU A 79 17.73 18.34 -4.01
C LEU A 79 18.49 19.61 -4.41
N GLY A 80 18.81 19.84 -5.69
CA GLY A 80 19.50 21.04 -6.16
C GLY A 80 21.02 20.94 -6.21
N GLY A 81 21.56 19.73 -6.24
CA GLY A 81 22.97 19.44 -6.39
C GLY A 81 23.48 19.50 -7.84
N PRO A 82 24.80 19.32 -8.04
CA PRO A 82 25.46 19.54 -9.33
C PRO A 82 25.28 18.39 -10.34
N LEU A 83 24.87 17.20 -9.89
CA LEU A 83 24.64 16.05 -10.77
C LEU A 83 23.20 16.04 -11.28
N THR A 84 23.04 15.80 -12.58
CA THR A 84 21.74 15.68 -13.25
C THR A 84 21.35 14.23 -13.47
N TYR A 85 20.16 13.83 -13.03
CA TYR A 85 19.68 12.47 -13.21
C TYR A 85 19.21 12.25 -14.66
N LYS A 86 19.94 11.42 -15.39
CA LYS A 86 19.62 11.00 -16.77
C LYS A 86 19.14 9.56 -16.86
N GLY A 87 18.83 8.94 -15.71
CA GLY A 87 18.41 7.56 -15.62
C GLY A 87 17.02 7.32 -16.21
N LYS A 88 16.58 6.06 -16.15
CA LYS A 88 15.25 5.68 -16.63
C LYS A 88 14.16 6.43 -15.86
N ASN A 89 13.01 6.61 -16.51
CA ASN A 89 11.83 7.19 -15.88
C ASN A 89 11.44 6.38 -14.62
N LEU A 90 11.16 7.07 -13.51
CA LEU A 90 10.86 6.43 -12.22
C LEU A 90 9.69 5.44 -12.31
N SER A 91 8.62 5.77 -13.04
CA SER A 91 7.48 4.86 -13.24
C SER A 91 7.92 3.57 -13.93
N ALA A 92 8.79 3.68 -14.94
CA ALA A 92 9.26 2.51 -15.68
C ALA A 92 10.15 1.60 -14.83
N ILE A 93 10.98 2.17 -13.95
CA ILE A 93 11.84 1.41 -13.02
C ILE A 93 10.98 0.66 -12.00
N HIS A 94 10.00 1.33 -11.40
CA HIS A 94 9.27 0.79 -10.25
C HIS A 94 8.02 -0.02 -10.62
N ARG A 95 7.53 0.07 -11.87
CA ARG A 95 6.36 -0.67 -12.33
C ARG A 95 6.42 -2.19 -12.09
N PRO A 96 7.53 -2.90 -12.36
CA PRO A 96 7.59 -4.34 -12.15
C PRO A 96 7.58 -4.75 -10.67
N LEU A 97 7.91 -3.83 -9.77
CA LEU A 97 8.00 -4.10 -8.33
C LEU A 97 6.63 -4.11 -7.66
N GLU A 98 5.59 -3.59 -8.30
CA GLU A 98 4.25 -3.51 -7.70
C GLU A 98 4.25 -2.84 -6.30
N LEU A 99 4.97 -1.72 -6.19
CA LEU A 99 4.98 -0.88 -4.98
C LEU A 99 3.65 -0.17 -4.74
N ASN A 100 3.22 -0.08 -3.48
CA ASN A 100 2.02 0.64 -3.04
C ASN A 100 2.38 1.71 -1.99
N ASP A 101 1.37 2.43 -1.48
CA ASP A 101 1.56 3.51 -0.49
C ASP A 101 2.36 3.07 0.73
N PHE A 102 2.18 1.85 1.23
CA PHE A 102 2.91 1.35 2.40
C PHE A 102 4.40 1.19 2.12
N HIS A 103 4.78 0.67 0.95
CA HIS A 103 6.19 0.57 0.56
C HIS A 103 6.83 1.95 0.41
N PHE A 104 6.11 2.90 -0.17
CA PHE A 104 6.61 4.28 -0.33
C PHE A 104 6.75 4.99 1.03
N ASP A 105 5.76 4.83 1.94
CA ASP A 105 5.84 5.36 3.30
C ASP A 105 7.03 4.75 4.07
N ALA A 106 7.26 3.44 3.92
CA ALA A 106 8.41 2.77 4.52
C ALA A 106 9.74 3.35 4.02
N PHE A 107 9.86 3.60 2.72
CA PHE A 107 11.04 4.22 2.12
C PHE A 107 11.27 5.66 2.63
N LEU A 108 10.22 6.49 2.75
CA LEU A 108 10.35 7.83 3.34
C LEU A 108 10.81 7.78 4.80
N MET A 109 10.31 6.82 5.59
CA MET A 109 10.78 6.62 6.97
C MET A 109 12.25 6.20 7.02
N ASP A 110 12.74 5.43 6.06
CA ASP A 110 14.14 5.03 5.99
C ASP A 110 15.04 6.19 5.57
N ILE A 111 14.56 7.10 4.71
CA ILE A 111 15.24 8.38 4.43
C ILE A 111 15.32 9.24 5.68
N GLU A 112 14.21 9.41 6.41
CA GLU A 112 14.15 10.17 7.67
C GLU A 112 15.19 9.63 8.69
N ARG A 113 15.22 8.31 8.87
CA ARG A 113 16.22 7.63 9.73
C ARG A 113 17.65 7.84 9.25
N THR A 114 17.87 7.78 7.93
CA THR A 114 19.19 7.98 7.34
C THR A 114 19.69 9.38 7.63
N LEU A 115 18.91 10.41 7.30
CA LEU A 115 19.26 11.81 7.50
C LEU A 115 19.51 12.12 8.97
N SER A 116 18.63 11.64 9.86
CA SER A 116 18.82 11.77 11.31
C SER A 116 20.13 11.10 11.77
N SER A 117 20.48 9.94 11.21
CA SER A 117 21.70 9.21 11.61
C SER A 117 23.00 9.86 11.15
N VAL A 118 22.95 10.71 10.12
CA VAL A 118 24.08 11.50 9.64
C VAL A 118 24.10 12.93 10.22
N GLY A 119 23.21 13.23 11.17
CA GLY A 119 23.21 14.49 11.93
C GLY A 119 22.52 15.67 11.24
N VAL A 120 21.71 15.42 10.21
CA VAL A 120 20.86 16.46 9.59
C VAL A 120 19.75 16.85 10.56
N ASP A 121 19.50 18.15 10.70
CA ASP A 121 18.49 18.69 11.62
C ASP A 121 17.05 18.40 11.16
N ASP A 122 16.12 18.29 12.10
CA ASP A 122 14.73 17.90 11.86
C ASP A 122 14.02 18.78 10.81
N ASP A 123 14.31 20.10 10.78
CA ASP A 123 13.70 21.01 9.80
C ASP A 123 14.19 20.67 8.37
N THR A 124 15.49 20.41 8.21
CA THR A 124 16.08 19.97 6.94
C THR A 124 15.56 18.59 6.53
N VAL A 125 15.37 17.66 7.48
CA VAL A 125 14.75 16.36 7.21
C VAL A 125 13.34 16.53 6.65
N ASP A 126 12.52 17.35 7.30
CA ASP A 126 11.15 17.64 6.86
C ASP A 126 11.13 18.27 5.47
N GLU A 127 12.05 19.19 5.16
CA GLU A 127 12.21 19.78 3.82
C GLU A 127 12.46 18.71 2.74
N VAL A 128 13.35 17.76 3.00
CA VAL A 128 13.66 16.66 2.07
C VAL A 128 12.44 15.77 1.84
N ILE A 129 11.75 15.34 2.91
CA ILE A 129 10.57 14.48 2.79
C ILE A 129 9.47 15.16 1.98
N VAL A 130 9.28 16.47 2.16
CA VAL A 130 8.30 17.26 1.40
C VAL A 130 8.63 17.32 -0.08
N ILE A 131 9.92 17.42 -0.44
CA ILE A 131 10.38 17.42 -1.84
C ILE A 131 10.19 16.05 -2.51
N LEU A 132 10.32 14.97 -1.75
CA LEU A 132 10.20 13.61 -2.27
C LEU A 132 8.74 13.13 -2.38
N GLU A 133 7.82 13.63 -1.56
CA GLU A 133 6.43 13.19 -1.55
C GLU A 133 5.73 13.26 -2.93
N PRO A 134 5.90 14.30 -3.78
CA PRO A 134 5.35 14.33 -5.14
C PRO A 134 5.77 13.14 -6.03
N GLN A 135 6.91 12.51 -5.74
CA GLN A 135 7.43 11.37 -6.50
C GLN A 135 6.59 10.11 -6.30
N ARG A 136 5.77 10.06 -5.24
CA ARG A 136 4.81 8.99 -4.97
C ARG A 136 3.94 8.71 -6.19
N ALA A 137 3.37 9.75 -6.81
CA ALA A 137 2.51 9.57 -7.97
C ALA A 137 3.25 8.90 -9.13
N SER A 138 4.49 9.29 -9.38
CA SER A 138 5.34 8.72 -10.44
C SER A 138 5.70 7.27 -10.16
N ILE A 139 6.08 6.95 -8.92
CA ILE A 139 6.51 5.60 -8.51
C ILE A 139 5.33 4.63 -8.45
N LEU A 140 4.17 5.07 -7.97
CA LEU A 140 2.95 4.25 -7.86
C LEU A 140 2.11 4.22 -9.15
N SER A 141 2.41 5.08 -10.14
CA SER A 141 1.59 5.24 -11.37
C SER A 141 1.39 3.95 -12.19
N GLY A 142 2.22 2.92 -11.99
CA GLY A 142 2.09 1.62 -12.65
C GLY A 142 1.00 0.70 -12.09
N GLN A 143 0.37 1.05 -10.96
CA GLN A 143 -0.45 0.13 -10.17
C GLN A 143 -1.97 0.21 -10.37
N LYS A 144 -2.47 0.88 -11.40
CA LYS A 144 -3.91 0.82 -11.71
C LYS A 144 -4.26 -0.45 -12.48
N LYS A 145 -3.96 -1.63 -11.92
CA LYS A 145 -4.67 -2.85 -12.29
C LYS A 145 -6.11 -2.66 -11.82
N LYS A 146 -6.97 -2.13 -12.70
CA LYS A 146 -8.41 -2.24 -12.48
C LYS A 146 -8.70 -3.74 -12.41
N PHE A 147 -9.34 -4.18 -11.33
CA PHE A 147 -9.93 -5.51 -11.33
C PHE A 147 -11.02 -5.50 -12.40
N GLU A 148 -10.72 -6.04 -13.58
CA GLU A 148 -11.77 -6.57 -14.43
C GLU A 148 -12.36 -7.72 -13.64
N SER A 149 -13.65 -7.63 -13.31
CA SER A 149 -14.26 -8.49 -12.29
C SER A 149 -14.03 -9.99 -12.51
N GLY A 150 -13.67 -10.39 -13.73
CA GLY A 150 -13.62 -11.78 -14.16
C GLY A 150 -14.93 -12.51 -13.89
N ALA A 151 -15.98 -11.76 -13.53
CA ALA A 151 -17.27 -12.26 -13.12
C ALA A 151 -17.95 -12.73 -14.39
N ARG A 152 -18.46 -13.96 -14.35
CA ARG A 152 -19.11 -14.53 -15.52
C ARG A 152 -20.36 -13.71 -15.81
N ILE A 153 -20.53 -13.37 -17.09
CA ILE A 153 -21.78 -12.79 -17.56
C ILE A 153 -22.66 -13.95 -18.02
N VAL A 154 -23.82 -14.09 -17.37
CA VAL A 154 -24.84 -15.10 -17.71
C VAL A 154 -26.10 -14.34 -18.10
N ASP A 155 -26.61 -14.60 -19.30
CA ASP A 155 -27.79 -13.91 -19.86
C ASP A 155 -27.72 -12.37 -19.80
N GLY A 156 -26.52 -11.81 -20.04
CA GLY A 156 -26.28 -10.37 -20.02
C GLY A 156 -26.24 -9.74 -18.63
N LYS A 157 -26.29 -10.54 -17.55
CA LYS A 157 -26.21 -10.08 -16.16
C LYS A 157 -24.91 -10.56 -15.50
N ASN A 158 -24.27 -9.68 -14.74
CA ASN A 158 -23.15 -10.05 -13.87
C ASN A 158 -23.67 -10.76 -12.60
N LEU A 159 -22.75 -11.29 -11.79
CA LEU A 159 -23.10 -11.98 -10.54
C LEU A 159 -23.89 -11.07 -9.60
N LEU A 160 -23.50 -9.80 -9.44
CA LEU A 160 -24.17 -8.83 -8.57
C LEU A 160 -25.67 -8.67 -8.93
N ASP A 161 -25.98 -8.51 -10.21
CA ASP A 161 -27.36 -8.36 -10.69
C ASP A 161 -28.17 -9.64 -10.46
N ARG A 162 -27.52 -10.80 -10.54
CA ARG A 162 -28.17 -12.11 -10.35
C ARG A 162 -28.44 -12.44 -8.87
N ILE A 163 -27.64 -11.92 -7.94
CA ILE A 163 -27.84 -12.11 -6.48
C ILE A 163 -28.75 -11.05 -5.83
N GLY A 164 -29.30 -10.11 -6.61
CA GLY A 164 -30.20 -9.08 -6.08
C GLY A 164 -29.52 -7.76 -5.68
N GLY A 165 -28.26 -7.56 -6.07
CA GLY A 165 -27.57 -6.29 -5.92
C GLY A 165 -26.80 -6.12 -4.60
N GLU A 166 -26.41 -4.87 -4.32
CA GLU A 166 -25.50 -4.53 -3.21
C GLU A 166 -26.11 -4.83 -1.83
N MET A 167 -27.43 -4.69 -1.66
CA MET A 167 -28.09 -4.98 -0.37
C MET A 167 -27.94 -6.44 0.06
N THR A 168 -27.95 -7.38 -0.89
CA THR A 168 -27.72 -8.80 -0.60
C THR A 168 -26.29 -9.01 -0.07
N ILE A 169 -25.30 -8.36 -0.67
CA ILE A 169 -23.90 -8.43 -0.23
C ILE A 169 -23.74 -7.82 1.18
N GLU A 170 -24.39 -6.69 1.46
CA GLU A 170 -24.38 -6.08 2.79
C GLU A 170 -24.92 -7.04 3.86
N ALA A 171 -26.05 -7.71 3.59
CA ALA A 171 -26.65 -8.68 4.51
C ALA A 171 -25.74 -9.89 4.77
N VAL A 172 -25.10 -10.42 3.72
CA VAL A 172 -24.10 -11.50 3.84
C VAL A 172 -22.93 -11.06 4.70
N VAL A 173 -22.37 -9.87 4.44
CA VAL A 173 -21.23 -9.34 5.18
C VAL A 173 -21.58 -9.14 6.65
N ASP A 174 -22.77 -8.62 6.95
CA ASP A 174 -23.21 -8.42 8.33
C ASP A 174 -23.37 -9.74 9.09
N THR A 175 -23.93 -10.76 8.43
CA THR A 175 -24.09 -12.11 8.98
C THR A 175 -22.72 -12.77 9.19
N MET A 176 -21.83 -12.66 8.20
CA MET A 176 -20.47 -13.20 8.27
C MET A 176 -19.65 -12.61 9.39
N PHE A 177 -19.68 -11.29 9.58
CA PHE A 177 -18.95 -10.65 10.69
C PHE A 177 -19.45 -11.09 12.06
N SER A 178 -20.72 -11.45 12.18
CA SER A 178 -21.27 -11.99 13.44
C SER A 178 -20.73 -13.40 13.69
N ALA A 179 -20.64 -14.23 12.64
CA ALA A 179 -20.07 -15.57 12.71
C ALA A 179 -18.55 -15.55 13.00
N LEU A 180 -17.78 -14.69 12.30
CA LEU A 180 -16.33 -14.56 12.46
C LEU A 180 -15.91 -14.17 13.88
N GLN A 181 -16.72 -13.36 14.58
CA GLN A 181 -16.47 -13.00 15.98
C GLN A 181 -16.64 -14.18 16.95
N SER A 182 -17.32 -15.25 16.52
CA SER A 182 -17.56 -16.45 17.32
C SER A 182 -16.64 -17.61 16.93
N ASP A 183 -16.09 -17.63 15.71
CA ASP A 183 -15.23 -18.71 15.22
C ASP A 183 -13.85 -18.71 15.91
N PRO A 184 -13.48 -19.75 16.70
CA PRO A 184 -12.22 -19.78 17.42
C PRO A 184 -10.97 -19.71 16.53
N ARG A 185 -11.07 -20.04 15.25
CA ARG A 185 -9.95 -20.03 14.30
C ARG A 185 -9.56 -18.62 13.85
N VAL A 186 -10.50 -17.68 13.87
CA VAL A 186 -10.32 -16.35 13.26
C VAL A 186 -10.77 -15.19 14.15
N LYS A 187 -11.54 -15.43 15.22
CA LYS A 187 -12.08 -14.39 16.10
C LYS A 187 -11.03 -13.40 16.63
N PHE A 188 -9.79 -13.85 16.82
CA PHE A 188 -8.69 -13.03 17.29
C PHE A 188 -8.39 -11.83 16.35
N PHE A 189 -8.60 -11.98 15.04
CA PHE A 189 -8.43 -10.88 14.07
C PHE A 189 -9.52 -9.80 14.17
N PHE A 190 -10.64 -10.12 14.82
CA PHE A 190 -11.84 -9.28 14.88
C PHE A 190 -12.10 -8.69 16.28
N HIS A 191 -11.14 -8.80 17.20
CA HIS A 191 -11.16 -8.06 18.48
C HIS A 191 -10.82 -6.57 18.25
N LEU A 192 -11.73 -5.86 17.60
CA LEU A 192 -11.56 -4.46 17.19
C LEU A 192 -12.71 -3.61 17.69
N ASP A 193 -12.49 -2.29 17.78
CA ASP A 193 -13.56 -1.37 18.13
C ASP A 193 -14.67 -1.33 17.06
N ALA A 194 -15.88 -0.93 17.46
CA ALA A 194 -17.04 -0.92 16.58
C ALA A 194 -16.89 -0.01 15.34
N SER A 195 -16.11 1.07 15.44
CA SER A 195 -15.83 1.97 14.31
C SER A 195 -14.93 1.28 13.29
N ARG A 196 -13.89 0.59 13.76
CA ARG A 196 -13.01 -0.21 12.92
C ARG A 196 -13.76 -1.33 12.22
N ILE A 197 -14.58 -2.10 12.95
CA ILE A 197 -15.41 -3.15 12.35
C ILE A 197 -16.32 -2.58 11.26
N ARG A 198 -16.98 -1.44 11.51
CA ARG A 198 -17.79 -0.75 10.50
C ARG A 198 -17.00 -0.39 9.24
N GLN A 199 -15.78 0.13 9.39
CA GLN A 199 -14.92 0.47 8.25
C GLN A 199 -14.50 -0.77 7.45
N ILE A 200 -14.19 -1.88 8.11
CA ILE A 200 -13.82 -3.13 7.44
C ILE A 200 -15.03 -3.67 6.67
N LYS A 201 -16.22 -3.68 7.27
CA LYS A 201 -17.47 -4.08 6.60
C LYS A 201 -17.71 -3.30 5.31
N ILE A 202 -17.60 -1.97 5.35
CA ILE A 202 -17.76 -1.11 4.16
C ILE A 202 -16.77 -1.49 3.06
N ARG A 203 -15.50 -1.69 3.42
CA ARG A 203 -14.44 -2.06 2.47
C ARG A 203 -14.66 -3.46 1.90
N LEU A 204 -15.11 -4.41 2.71
CA LEU A 204 -15.43 -5.75 2.25
C LEU A 204 -16.63 -5.74 1.30
N VAL A 205 -17.70 -4.99 1.60
CA VAL A 205 -18.83 -4.82 0.68
C VAL A 205 -18.34 -4.25 -0.65
N GLN A 206 -17.52 -3.21 -0.64
CA GLN A 206 -16.94 -2.65 -1.87
C GLN A 206 -16.13 -3.67 -2.66
N LEU A 207 -15.31 -4.48 -1.97
CA LEU A 207 -14.55 -5.57 -2.58
C LEU A 207 -15.48 -6.59 -3.23
N LEU A 208 -16.47 -7.11 -2.49
CA LEU A 208 -17.39 -8.14 -2.98
C LEU A 208 -18.28 -7.65 -4.12
N VAL A 209 -18.74 -6.39 -4.06
CA VAL A 209 -19.51 -5.74 -5.14
C VAL A 209 -18.67 -5.65 -6.40
N GLY A 210 -17.44 -5.13 -6.31
CA GLY A 210 -16.54 -5.06 -7.46
C GLY A 210 -16.17 -6.44 -7.98
N ALA A 211 -15.96 -7.39 -7.07
CA ALA A 211 -15.63 -8.77 -7.39
C ALA A 211 -16.77 -9.47 -8.15
N SER A 212 -18.02 -9.15 -7.81
CA SER A 212 -19.23 -9.68 -8.44
C SER A 212 -19.63 -8.95 -9.75
N GLY A 213 -18.81 -8.01 -10.23
CA GLY A 213 -19.07 -7.27 -11.48
C GLY A 213 -19.80 -5.94 -11.31
N GLY A 214 -19.90 -5.42 -10.09
CA GLY A 214 -20.43 -4.08 -9.83
C GLY A 214 -19.53 -2.95 -10.34
N PRO A 215 -20.06 -1.72 -10.48
CA PRO A 215 -19.32 -0.57 -11.01
C PRO A 215 -18.26 -0.02 -10.04
N LYS A 216 -18.33 -0.41 -8.77
CA LYS A 216 -17.42 0.04 -7.71
C LYS A 216 -16.13 -0.77 -7.80
N LEU A 217 -15.03 -0.11 -8.14
CA LEU A 217 -13.70 -0.72 -8.18
C LEU A 217 -13.09 -0.73 -6.78
N TYR A 218 -12.69 -1.90 -6.30
CA TYR A 218 -11.82 -2.03 -5.14
C TYR A 218 -10.36 -2.18 -5.60
N GLU A 219 -9.45 -1.40 -5.02
CA GLU A 219 -8.02 -1.48 -5.33
C GLU A 219 -7.40 -2.71 -4.66
N ILE A 220 -7.26 -3.82 -5.41
CA ILE A 220 -6.68 -5.08 -4.92
C ILE A 220 -5.24 -4.90 -4.40
N ALA A 221 -4.48 -3.96 -4.97
CA ALA A 221 -3.14 -3.61 -4.51
C ALA A 221 -3.09 -3.20 -3.02
N ARG A 222 -4.24 -2.89 -2.40
CA ARG A 222 -4.35 -2.60 -0.96
C ARG A 222 -4.59 -3.83 -0.08
N LEU A 223 -4.94 -4.98 -0.64
CA LEU A 223 -5.19 -6.20 0.14
C LEU A 223 -3.92 -6.70 0.81
N LYS A 224 -2.83 -6.90 0.05
CA LYS A 224 -1.58 -7.41 0.59
C LYS A 224 -1.00 -6.54 1.72
N PRO A 225 -0.90 -5.20 1.58
CA PRO A 225 -0.46 -4.34 2.68
C PRO A 225 -1.38 -4.35 3.90
N ALA A 226 -2.70 -4.44 3.68
CA ALA A 226 -3.65 -4.45 4.78
C ALA A 226 -3.59 -5.75 5.60
N HIS A 227 -3.15 -6.86 4.99
CA HIS A 227 -3.18 -8.18 5.62
C HIS A 227 -1.80 -8.72 6.03
N PHE A 228 -0.70 -8.21 5.47
CA PHE A 228 0.65 -8.72 5.67
C PHE A 228 1.05 -8.84 7.15
N HIS A 229 0.77 -7.83 7.97
CA HIS A 229 1.13 -7.84 9.40
C HIS A 229 0.29 -8.77 10.27
N HIS A 230 -0.77 -9.37 9.72
CA HIS A 230 -1.66 -10.23 10.47
C HIS A 230 -1.25 -11.71 10.43
N ASN A 231 -0.24 -12.09 9.64
CA ASN A 231 0.23 -13.48 9.52
C ASN A 231 -0.94 -14.46 9.25
N ILE A 232 -1.82 -14.06 8.32
CA ILE A 232 -2.98 -14.86 7.91
C ILE A 232 -2.45 -16.03 7.08
N THR A 233 -2.85 -17.24 7.42
CA THR A 233 -2.44 -18.47 6.73
C THR A 233 -3.60 -19.01 5.91
N ASP A 234 -3.36 -20.00 5.07
CA ASP A 234 -4.43 -20.71 4.36
C ASP A 234 -5.51 -21.24 5.31
N PHE A 235 -5.11 -21.75 6.48
CA PHE A 235 -6.04 -22.19 7.52
C PHE A 235 -7.01 -21.07 7.96
N HIS A 236 -6.51 -19.84 8.13
CA HIS A 236 -7.35 -18.70 8.49
C HIS A 236 -8.24 -18.25 7.33
N PHE A 237 -7.72 -18.28 6.11
CA PHE A 237 -8.46 -17.92 4.90
C PHE A 237 -9.60 -18.91 4.64
N ASP A 238 -9.34 -20.21 4.76
CA ASP A 238 -10.33 -21.27 4.61
C ASP A 238 -11.46 -21.14 5.65
N ALA A 239 -11.11 -20.84 6.90
CA ALA A 239 -12.10 -20.55 7.94
C ALA A 239 -12.99 -19.35 7.56
N LEU A 240 -12.42 -18.28 7.00
CA LEU A 240 -13.21 -17.14 6.50
C LEU A 240 -14.14 -17.56 5.34
N CYS A 241 -13.64 -18.34 4.39
CA CYS A 241 -14.42 -18.88 3.28
C CYS A 241 -15.59 -19.76 3.76
N GLU A 242 -15.38 -20.60 4.77
CA GLU A 242 -16.45 -21.40 5.38
C GLU A 242 -17.51 -20.52 6.06
N ASN A 243 -17.09 -19.51 6.83
CA ASN A 243 -18.02 -18.56 7.45
C ASN A 243 -18.82 -17.78 6.40
N LEU A 244 -18.19 -17.43 5.27
CA LEU A 244 -18.88 -16.79 4.14
C LEU A 244 -19.93 -17.71 3.53
N ARG A 245 -19.62 -18.99 3.30
CA ARG A 245 -20.60 -19.98 2.78
C ARG A 245 -21.80 -20.12 3.71
N VAL A 246 -21.57 -20.28 5.01
CA VAL A 246 -22.65 -20.36 6.03
C VAL A 246 -23.48 -19.07 6.01
N SER A 247 -22.84 -17.92 5.87
CA SER A 247 -23.55 -16.64 5.82
C SER A 247 -24.41 -16.51 4.57
N CYS A 248 -23.93 -16.97 3.41
CA CYS A 248 -24.73 -17.03 2.19
C CYS A 248 -25.98 -17.90 2.38
N GLU A 249 -25.84 -19.08 2.99
CA GLU A 249 -26.96 -19.99 3.29
C GLU A 249 -27.98 -19.32 4.22
N VAL A 250 -27.54 -18.68 5.30
CA VAL A 250 -28.41 -17.96 6.25
C VAL A 250 -29.15 -16.79 5.59
N THR A 251 -28.57 -16.20 4.55
CA THR A 251 -29.19 -15.11 3.76
C THR A 251 -29.96 -15.59 2.53
N ASP A 252 -30.29 -16.88 2.45
CA ASP A 252 -31.06 -17.49 1.35
C ASP A 252 -30.42 -17.33 -0.05
N ILE A 253 -29.09 -17.22 -0.12
CA ILE A 253 -28.36 -17.24 -1.40
C ILE A 253 -28.24 -18.68 -1.88
N THR A 254 -28.50 -18.92 -3.17
CA THR A 254 -28.46 -20.27 -3.72
C THR A 254 -27.02 -20.82 -3.76
N PRO A 255 -26.83 -22.15 -3.61
CA PRO A 255 -25.50 -22.77 -3.67
C PRO A 255 -24.72 -22.44 -4.94
N ALA A 256 -25.41 -22.40 -6.10
CA ALA A 256 -24.78 -22.06 -7.37
C ALA A 256 -24.20 -20.62 -7.38
N PHE A 257 -24.87 -19.67 -6.71
CA PHE A 257 -24.34 -18.31 -6.54
C PHE A 257 -23.21 -18.26 -5.53
N THR A 258 -23.34 -18.99 -4.43
CA THR A 258 -22.28 -19.11 -3.43
C THR A 258 -21.00 -19.64 -4.07
N ASP A 259 -21.08 -20.68 -4.89
CA ASP A 259 -19.90 -21.26 -5.56
C ASP A 259 -19.21 -20.24 -6.48
N GLU A 260 -19.97 -19.48 -7.27
CA GLU A 260 -19.42 -18.44 -8.16
C GLU A 260 -18.78 -17.28 -7.38
N LEU A 261 -19.37 -16.91 -6.24
CA LEU A 261 -18.77 -15.94 -5.31
C LEU A 261 -17.47 -16.50 -4.71
N MET A 262 -17.47 -17.77 -4.27
CA MET A 262 -16.30 -18.42 -3.68
C MET A 262 -15.15 -18.53 -4.66
N GLU A 263 -15.40 -18.89 -5.92
CA GLU A 263 -14.38 -18.88 -6.97
C GLU A 263 -13.74 -17.49 -7.16
N THR A 264 -14.54 -16.43 -7.00
CA THR A 264 -14.06 -15.06 -7.11
C THR A 264 -13.19 -14.67 -5.91
N ILE A 265 -13.61 -15.06 -4.70
CA ILE A 265 -12.84 -14.82 -3.47
C ILE A 265 -11.54 -15.60 -3.46
N GLU A 266 -11.55 -16.82 -3.98
CA GLU A 266 -10.37 -17.69 -4.02
C GLU A 266 -9.22 -17.06 -4.82
N LYS A 267 -9.51 -16.26 -5.85
CA LYS A 267 -8.50 -15.49 -6.61
C LYS A 267 -7.75 -14.46 -5.77
N LEU A 268 -8.30 -14.07 -4.61
CA LEU A 268 -7.68 -13.10 -3.70
C LEU A 268 -6.79 -13.76 -2.64
N ARG A 269 -6.71 -15.09 -2.57
CA ARG A 269 -5.95 -15.81 -1.54
C ARG A 269 -4.51 -15.35 -1.43
N GLN A 270 -3.83 -15.25 -2.58
CA GLN A 270 -2.42 -14.86 -2.69
C GLN A 270 -2.16 -13.40 -2.28
N GLU A 271 -3.21 -12.58 -2.25
CA GLU A 271 -3.13 -11.18 -1.81
C GLU A 271 -3.37 -11.03 -0.30
N ILE A 272 -3.78 -12.08 0.41
CA ILE A 272 -4.20 -12.01 1.82
C ILE A 272 -3.33 -12.92 2.70
N THR A 273 -2.99 -14.10 2.20
CA THR A 273 -2.22 -15.10 2.95
C THR A 273 -0.73 -14.75 2.96
N SER A 274 -0.03 -15.23 3.99
CA SER A 274 1.39 -14.99 4.24
C SER A 274 2.32 -16.07 3.66
N GLY A 275 1.78 -16.99 2.84
CA GLY A 275 2.51 -18.06 2.15
C GLY A 275 1.77 -18.52 0.89
#